data_AF-A0A177DSR0-F1
#
_entry.id   AF-A0A177DSR0-F1
#
_cell.length_a   1.000
_cell.length_b   1.000
_cell.length_c   1.000
_cell.angle_alpha   90.00
_cell.angle_beta   90.00
_cell.angle_gamma   90.00
#
_symmetry.space_group_name_H-M   'P 1'
#
loop_
_entity.id
_entity.type
_entity.pdbx_description
1 polymer ?
#
loop_
_entity_poly.entity_id
_entity_poly.type
_entity_poly.pdbx_seq_one_letter_code
_entity_poly.pdbx_strand_id
1 'polypeptide(L)'
;MSLSSSNNLQISGFYGPGPWSAWMITLTISWINTIQNDYTHNMHFIGYALYTNFAAIDLIRQLNLVIPCESGSYSDIDWKKTPLEVDEATRQMLAAAIAVVHVGIQMATMQIIVCFYKERQRNFDPKEPIKRRRFIVSVGLVLPIGAIWYASLSISCHRLGFIVLPGSLLPGLTTLIPSWVNILWSWKYKDVKLDPFLAKMFVSGAILNWAIRCWIVPRLYFRNPKNSLLSGDLCPTKRCCFVPCAPQSIGEMDQIFSLVITLSLFLYEFESQLVRVARKCIGVVKKCIEFLLETFLETRFGSLMVRIVRRWIEFYHSSGLSYYV
;
A
#
# COMPACT_ATOMS: atom_id res chain seq x y z
N MET A 1 -25.91 -1.28 -40.62
CA MET A 1 -25.20 -1.83 -39.45
C MET A 1 -24.20 -0.80 -38.97
N SER A 2 -24.59 0.00 -37.98
CA SER A 2 -23.74 1.00 -37.35
C SER A 2 -22.80 0.29 -36.37
N LEU A 3 -21.55 0.11 -36.78
CA LEU A 3 -20.43 -0.17 -35.87
C LEU A 3 -20.20 1.08 -35.01
N SER A 4 -21.09 1.34 -34.06
CA SER A 4 -20.74 2.13 -32.88
C SER A 4 -19.92 1.21 -31.98
N SER A 5 -18.70 0.88 -32.42
CA SER A 5 -17.66 0.53 -31.45
C SER A 5 -17.40 1.84 -30.71
N SER A 6 -18.20 2.10 -29.67
CA SER A 6 -17.70 2.87 -28.55
C SER A 6 -16.43 2.12 -28.18
N ASN A 7 -15.29 2.66 -28.63
CA ASN A 7 -13.99 2.24 -28.18
C ASN A 7 -14.03 2.55 -26.69
N ASN A 8 -14.57 1.61 -25.92
CA ASN A 8 -14.60 1.65 -24.48
C ASN A 8 -13.14 1.82 -24.14
N LEU A 9 -12.76 3.05 -23.79
CA LEU A 9 -11.42 3.38 -23.36
C LEU A 9 -11.17 2.42 -22.21
N GLN A 10 -10.40 1.37 -22.51
CA GLN A 10 -10.17 0.30 -21.57
C GLN A 10 -9.23 0.89 -20.54
N ILE A 11 -9.82 1.40 -19.46
CA ILE A 11 -9.09 1.89 -18.30
C ILE A 11 -8.12 0.78 -17.91
N SER A 12 -6.84 1.11 -17.79
CA SER A 12 -5.82 0.11 -17.48
C SER A 12 -6.21 -0.61 -16.19
N GLY A 13 -6.34 -1.93 -16.27
CA GLY A 13 -6.67 -2.72 -15.08
C GLY A 13 -5.59 -2.75 -14.02
N PHE A 14 -4.42 -2.16 -14.32
CA PHE A 14 -3.31 -2.00 -13.41
C PHE A 14 -3.69 -1.28 -12.10
N TYR A 15 -4.65 -0.36 -12.12
CA TYR A 15 -5.15 0.35 -10.93
C TYR A 15 -6.48 -0.19 -10.40
N GLY A 16 -6.85 -1.40 -10.80
CA GLY A 16 -8.00 -2.13 -10.28
C GLY A 16 -7.77 -2.68 -8.87
N PRO A 17 -8.84 -3.18 -8.21
CA PRO A 17 -8.79 -3.66 -6.83
C PRO A 17 -7.79 -4.79 -6.59
N GLY A 18 -7.60 -5.69 -7.56
CA GLY A 18 -6.72 -6.86 -7.44
C GLY A 18 -5.24 -6.45 -7.38
N PRO A 19 -4.68 -5.81 -8.42
CA PRO A 19 -3.29 -5.35 -8.43
C PRO A 19 -2.99 -4.34 -7.33
N TRP A 20 -3.93 -3.45 -6.98
CA TRP A 20 -3.77 -2.54 -5.85
C TRP A 20 -3.63 -3.28 -4.52
N SER A 21 -4.50 -4.27 -4.27
CA SER A 21 -4.45 -5.09 -3.06
C SER A 21 -3.17 -5.92 -3.01
N ALA A 22 -2.77 -6.49 -4.14
CA ALA A 22 -1.51 -7.21 -4.30
C ALA A 22 -0.29 -6.34 -3.93
N TRP A 23 -0.26 -5.11 -4.45
CA TRP A 23 0.77 -4.15 -4.11
C TRP A 23 0.79 -3.79 -2.63
N MET A 24 -0.37 -3.52 -2.02
CA MET A 24 -0.48 -3.23 -0.59
C MET A 24 -0.03 -4.41 0.30
N ILE A 25 -0.35 -5.65 -0.11
CA ILE A 25 0.09 -6.86 0.59
C ILE A 25 1.62 -6.95 0.51
N THR A 26 2.21 -6.94 -0.69
CA THR A 26 3.68 -7.05 -0.85
C THR A 26 4.44 -5.93 -0.13
N LEU A 27 3.89 -4.71 -0.13
CA LEU A 27 4.40 -3.58 0.62
C LEU A 27 4.33 -3.85 2.13
N THR A 28 3.24 -4.37 2.65
CA THR A 28 3.10 -4.72 4.08
C THR A 28 4.07 -5.82 4.49
N ILE A 29 4.19 -6.89 3.69
CA ILE A 29 5.14 -7.98 3.93
C ILE A 29 6.57 -7.45 4.03
N SER A 30 6.96 -6.59 3.09
CA SER A 30 8.31 -6.02 3.04
C SER A 30 8.67 -5.27 4.34
N TRP A 31 7.67 -4.63 4.97
CA TRP A 31 7.81 -3.98 6.26
C TRP A 31 7.87 -4.96 7.43
N ILE A 32 7.02 -5.98 7.46
CA ILE A 32 7.04 -7.02 8.50
C ILE A 32 8.44 -7.64 8.59
N ASN A 33 9.01 -8.06 7.47
CA ASN A 33 10.34 -8.67 7.45
C ASN A 33 11.44 -7.67 7.81
N THR A 34 11.28 -6.40 7.42
CA THR A 34 12.18 -5.32 7.87
C THR A 34 12.12 -5.13 9.38
N ILE A 35 10.95 -5.17 10.01
CA ILE A 35 10.79 -5.03 11.46
C ILE A 35 11.35 -6.24 12.20
N GLN A 36 11.03 -7.46 11.73
CA GLN A 36 11.45 -8.72 12.32
C GLN A 36 12.97 -8.97 12.22
N ASN A 37 13.72 -8.17 11.45
CA ASN A 37 15.12 -8.41 11.09
C ASN A 37 15.32 -9.69 10.28
N ASP A 38 14.30 -10.11 9.53
CA ASP A 38 14.43 -11.23 8.61
C ASP A 38 14.84 -10.71 7.24
N TYR A 39 16.04 -11.10 6.83
CA TYR A 39 16.65 -10.74 5.55
C TYR A 39 17.00 -11.97 4.71
N THR A 40 16.55 -13.17 5.13
CA THR A 40 16.83 -14.42 4.44
C THR A 40 16.20 -14.44 3.06
N HIS A 41 15.01 -13.84 2.92
CA HIS A 41 14.25 -13.78 1.68
C HIS A 41 13.99 -12.32 1.27
N ASN A 42 14.39 -11.98 0.03
CA ASN A 42 14.22 -10.63 -0.53
C ASN A 42 13.10 -10.56 -1.58
N MET A 43 12.36 -11.65 -1.82
CA MET A 43 11.29 -11.67 -2.84
C MET A 43 10.17 -10.65 -2.53
N HIS A 44 9.93 -10.36 -1.26
CA HIS A 44 8.91 -9.41 -0.80
C HIS A 44 9.10 -7.98 -1.28
N PHE A 45 10.35 -7.60 -1.52
CA PHE A 45 10.71 -6.27 -1.99
C PHE A 45 10.51 -6.17 -3.49
N ILE A 46 10.75 -7.28 -4.20
CA ILE A 46 10.62 -7.34 -5.65
C ILE A 46 9.18 -7.06 -6.05
N GLY A 47 8.19 -7.64 -5.35
CA GLY A 47 6.77 -7.42 -5.64
C GLY A 47 6.36 -5.95 -5.64
N TYR A 48 6.54 -5.25 -4.52
CA TYR A 48 6.13 -3.85 -4.44
C TYR A 48 7.02 -2.92 -5.28
N ALA A 49 8.32 -3.23 -5.42
CA ALA A 49 9.23 -2.45 -6.25
C ALA A 49 8.85 -2.55 -7.73
N LEU A 50 8.58 -3.76 -8.25
CA LEU A 50 8.12 -3.95 -9.63
C LEU A 50 6.82 -3.19 -9.88
N TYR A 51 5.85 -3.29 -8.96
CA TYR A 51 4.59 -2.57 -9.10
C TYR A 51 4.79 -1.04 -9.12
N THR A 52 5.64 -0.52 -8.23
CA THR A 52 5.97 0.92 -8.21
C THR A 52 6.67 1.35 -9.51
N ASN A 53 7.55 0.51 -10.05
CA ASN A 53 8.21 0.74 -11.33
C ASN A 53 7.21 0.72 -12.50
N PHE A 54 6.27 -0.22 -12.54
CA PHE A 54 5.21 -0.24 -13.55
C PHE A 54 4.32 1.00 -13.46
N ALA A 55 3.97 1.43 -12.25
CA ALA A 55 3.23 2.68 -12.05
C ALA A 55 4.02 3.91 -12.55
N ALA A 56 5.36 3.90 -12.42
CA ALA A 56 6.23 4.95 -12.92
C ALA A 56 6.29 4.97 -14.46
N ILE A 57 6.34 3.81 -15.10
CA ILE A 57 6.26 3.69 -16.57
C ILE A 57 4.91 4.19 -17.06
N ASP A 58 3.82 3.76 -16.43
CA ASP A 58 2.48 4.21 -16.81
C ASP A 58 2.32 5.71 -16.61
N LEU A 59 2.84 6.27 -15.51
CA LEU A 59 2.89 7.72 -15.30
C LEU A 59 3.54 8.46 -16.48
N ILE A 60 4.73 8.02 -16.92
CA ILE A 60 5.43 8.62 -18.07
C ILE A 60 4.57 8.49 -19.34
N ARG A 61 3.96 7.33 -19.56
CA ARG A 61 3.08 7.09 -20.71
C ARG A 61 1.87 8.02 -20.71
N GLN A 62 1.17 8.14 -19.58
CA GLN A 62 0.01 9.02 -19.45
C GLN A 62 0.40 10.49 -19.66
N LEU A 63 1.56 10.91 -19.15
CA LEU A 63 2.07 12.26 -19.39
C LEU A 63 2.34 12.55 -20.86
N ASN A 64 2.90 11.60 -21.60
CA ASN A 64 3.13 11.75 -23.04
C ASN A 64 1.82 11.83 -23.85
N LEU A 65 0.73 11.22 -23.36
CA LEU A 65 -0.59 11.32 -23.97
C LEU A 65 -1.24 12.68 -23.68
N VAL A 66 -1.05 13.21 -22.47
CA VAL A 66 -1.64 14.48 -22.01
C VAL A 66 -0.88 15.70 -22.54
N ILE A 67 0.43 15.56 -22.73
CA ILE A 67 1.32 16.64 -23.18
C ILE A 67 1.66 16.36 -24.65
N PRO A 68 0.83 16.80 -25.61
CA PRO A 68 1.21 16.74 -27.00
C PRO A 68 2.46 17.61 -27.17
N CYS A 69 3.59 16.97 -27.48
CA CYS A 69 4.80 17.70 -27.85
C CYS A 69 4.50 18.51 -29.11
N GLU A 70 4.24 19.80 -28.92
CA GLU A 70 4.12 20.82 -29.96
C GLU A 70 5.30 20.72 -30.93
N SER A 71 5.05 20.09 -32.06
CA SER A 71 5.83 20.27 -33.28
C SER A 71 4.99 20.85 -34.42
N GLY A 72 3.68 21.08 -34.18
CA GLY A 72 2.77 21.76 -35.09
C GLY A 72 1.92 22.79 -34.35
N SER A 73 1.72 23.96 -34.98
CA SER A 73 1.01 25.14 -34.48
C SER A 73 -0.19 24.82 -33.57
N TYR A 74 -0.11 25.23 -32.30
CA TYR A 74 -1.13 25.08 -31.26
C TYR A 74 -2.45 25.80 -31.54
N SER A 75 -2.52 26.58 -32.63
CA SER A 75 -3.68 27.41 -32.96
C SER A 75 -4.94 26.62 -33.33
N ASP A 76 -4.80 25.36 -33.75
CA ASP A 76 -5.89 24.65 -34.45
C ASP A 76 -6.49 23.46 -33.66
N ILE A 77 -5.98 23.15 -32.47
CA ILE A 77 -6.59 22.13 -31.61
C ILE A 77 -7.81 22.77 -30.91
N ASP A 78 -8.99 22.52 -31.49
CA ASP A 78 -10.27 22.90 -30.91
C ASP A 78 -10.57 21.99 -29.70
N TRP A 79 -10.01 22.33 -28.53
CA TRP A 79 -10.18 21.61 -27.26
C TRP A 79 -11.66 21.46 -26.85
N LYS A 80 -12.57 22.23 -27.45
CA LYS A 80 -14.02 22.09 -27.24
C LYS A 80 -14.62 20.88 -27.97
N LYS A 81 -13.92 20.28 -28.93
CA LYS A 81 -14.40 19.12 -29.72
C LYS A 81 -13.86 17.77 -29.25
N THR A 82 -12.81 17.75 -28.43
CA THR A 82 -12.39 16.51 -27.76
C THR A 82 -13.51 16.05 -26.81
N PRO A 83 -14.00 14.80 -26.92
CA PRO A 83 -15.06 14.31 -26.04
C PRO A 83 -14.61 14.41 -24.59
N LEU A 84 -15.38 15.15 -23.78
CA LEU A 84 -15.11 15.44 -22.37
C LEU A 84 -14.79 14.18 -21.54
N GLU A 85 -15.35 13.03 -21.94
CA GLU A 85 -15.19 11.73 -21.25
C GLU A 85 -13.78 11.12 -21.40
N VAL A 86 -13.10 11.34 -22.53
CA VAL A 86 -11.75 10.78 -22.77
C VAL A 86 -10.70 11.45 -21.87
N ASP A 87 -10.92 12.73 -21.59
CA ASP A 87 -10.06 13.56 -20.75
C ASP A 87 -10.19 13.16 -19.27
N GLU A 88 -11.40 12.90 -18.77
CA GLU A 88 -11.59 12.52 -17.37
C GLU A 88 -10.93 11.16 -17.03
N ALA A 89 -11.11 10.14 -17.87
CA ALA A 89 -10.51 8.82 -17.63
C ALA A 89 -8.97 8.90 -17.58
N THR A 90 -8.37 9.62 -18.53
CA THR A 90 -6.91 9.84 -18.59
C THR A 90 -6.41 10.54 -17.33
N ARG A 91 -7.15 11.56 -16.85
CA ARG A 91 -6.82 12.28 -15.61
C ARG A 91 -6.89 11.40 -14.37
N GLN A 92 -7.91 10.54 -14.26
CA GLN A 92 -8.04 9.61 -13.15
C GLN A 92 -6.90 8.59 -13.13
N MET A 93 -6.51 8.07 -14.30
CA MET A 93 -5.36 7.16 -14.44
C MET A 93 -4.04 7.85 -14.08
N LEU A 94 -3.83 9.07 -14.56
CA LEU A 94 -2.65 9.87 -14.23
C LEU A 94 -2.56 10.11 -12.71
N ALA A 95 -3.67 10.49 -12.08
CA ALA A 95 -3.72 10.68 -10.63
C ALA A 95 -3.43 9.40 -9.84
N ALA A 96 -3.96 8.27 -10.29
CA ALA A 96 -3.68 6.95 -9.72
C ALA A 96 -2.18 6.65 -9.78
N ALA A 97 -1.58 6.79 -10.98
CA ALA A 97 -0.16 6.57 -11.22
C ALA A 97 0.71 7.42 -10.30
N ILE A 98 0.43 8.72 -10.22
CA ILE A 98 1.13 9.66 -9.33
C ILE A 98 1.03 9.20 -7.87
N ALA A 99 -0.15 8.78 -7.40
CA ALA A 99 -0.36 8.35 -6.03
C ALA A 99 0.46 7.09 -5.71
N VAL A 100 0.40 6.06 -6.57
CA VAL A 100 1.14 4.80 -6.39
C VAL A 100 2.65 5.07 -6.34
N VAL A 101 3.15 5.85 -7.29
CA VAL A 101 4.57 6.20 -7.40
C VAL A 101 5.03 6.95 -6.15
N HIS A 102 4.29 7.94 -5.68
CA HIS A 102 4.62 8.69 -4.48
C HIS A 102 4.67 7.81 -3.23
N VAL A 103 3.65 6.99 -3.01
CA VAL A 103 3.61 6.10 -1.84
C VAL A 103 4.73 5.07 -1.92
N GLY A 104 5.00 4.50 -3.10
CA GLY A 104 6.10 3.56 -3.30
C GLY A 104 7.47 4.20 -3.02
N ILE A 105 7.71 5.42 -3.50
CA ILE A 105 8.95 6.17 -3.21
C ILE A 105 9.10 6.41 -1.71
N GLN A 106 8.04 6.86 -1.05
CA GLN A 106 8.05 7.15 0.38
C GLN A 106 8.38 5.89 1.19
N MET A 107 7.73 4.77 0.89
CA MET A 107 7.92 3.53 1.63
C MET A 107 9.31 2.93 1.41
N ALA A 108 9.82 2.95 0.17
CA ALA A 108 11.19 2.53 -0.13
C ALA A 108 12.24 3.42 0.55
N THR A 109 12.05 4.73 0.58
CA THR A 109 12.93 5.67 1.27
C THR A 109 12.99 5.37 2.77
N MET A 110 11.83 5.17 3.40
CA MET A 110 11.75 4.81 4.81
C MET A 110 12.42 3.47 5.11
N GLN A 111 12.27 2.46 4.25
CA GLN A 111 12.96 1.18 4.42
C GLN A 111 14.48 1.32 4.30
N ILE A 112 14.97 2.15 3.36
CA ILE A 112 16.40 2.45 3.23
C ILE A 112 16.93 3.08 4.54
N ILE A 113 16.21 4.07 5.09
CA ILE A 113 16.59 4.72 6.35
C ILE A 113 16.65 3.70 7.51
N VAL A 114 15.65 2.83 7.62
CA VAL A 114 15.63 1.76 8.64
C VAL A 114 16.80 0.78 8.45
N CYS A 115 17.12 0.44 7.20
CA CYS A 115 18.27 -0.43 6.90
C CYS A 115 19.59 0.22 7.30
N PHE A 116 19.79 1.51 6.98
CA PHE A 116 20.98 2.27 7.42
C PHE A 116 21.09 2.32 8.94
N TYR A 117 19.97 2.57 9.62
CA TYR A 117 19.94 2.61 11.08
C TYR A 117 20.37 1.27 11.70
N LYS A 118 19.79 0.17 11.21
CA LYS A 118 20.10 -1.17 11.71
C LYS A 118 21.52 -1.63 11.38
N GLU A 119 22.05 -1.28 10.21
CA GLU A 119 23.45 -1.53 9.84
C GLU A 119 24.40 -0.86 10.84
N ARG A 120 24.11 0.40 11.22
CA ARG A 120 24.94 1.14 12.19
C ARG A 120 24.87 0.55 13.60
N GLN A 121 23.71 0.08 14.05
CA GLN A 121 23.56 -0.43 15.43
C GLN A 121 24.37 -1.69 15.72
N ARG A 122 24.66 -2.49 14.70
CA ARG A 122 25.13 -3.88 14.89
C ARG A 122 26.59 -4.11 14.51
N ASN A 123 27.38 -3.07 14.21
CA ASN A 123 28.80 -3.19 13.80
C ASN A 123 29.02 -4.32 12.78
N PHE A 124 28.15 -4.35 11.78
CA PHE A 124 27.88 -5.54 10.99
C PHE A 124 28.89 -5.78 9.84
N ASP A 125 29.05 -7.06 9.46
CA ASP A 125 29.96 -7.54 8.41
C ASP A 125 29.48 -7.03 7.02
N PRO A 126 30.37 -6.55 6.13
CA PRO A 126 30.04 -6.18 4.77
C PRO A 126 29.29 -7.22 3.92
N LYS A 127 29.36 -8.52 4.24
CA LYS A 127 28.66 -9.58 3.50
C LYS A 127 27.15 -9.69 3.78
N GLU A 128 26.60 -8.76 4.55
CA GLU A 128 25.29 -8.97 5.14
C GLU A 128 24.08 -8.70 4.23
N PRO A 129 23.01 -9.49 4.43
CA PRO A 129 21.80 -9.43 3.63
C PRO A 129 21.07 -8.07 3.73
N ILE A 130 21.33 -7.27 4.77
CA ILE A 130 20.80 -5.92 4.91
C ILE A 130 21.35 -4.94 3.85
N LYS A 131 22.64 -5.08 3.49
CA LYS A 131 23.26 -4.23 2.45
C LYS A 131 22.69 -4.57 1.09
N ARG A 132 22.48 -5.86 0.82
CA ARG A 132 21.79 -6.34 -0.38
C ARG A 132 20.36 -5.81 -0.46
N ARG A 133 19.59 -5.85 0.63
CA ARG A 133 18.24 -5.27 0.67
C ARG A 133 18.27 -3.78 0.35
N ARG A 134 19.13 -3.01 1.03
CA ARG A 134 19.28 -1.57 0.75
C ARG A 134 19.57 -1.34 -0.73
N PHE A 135 20.53 -2.07 -1.29
CA PHE A 135 20.89 -1.96 -2.70
C PHE A 135 19.69 -2.22 -3.62
N ILE A 136 18.96 -3.32 -3.41
CA ILE A 136 17.77 -3.67 -4.21
C ILE A 136 16.71 -2.56 -4.13
N VAL A 137 16.41 -2.06 -2.92
CA VAL A 137 15.42 -1.00 -2.72
C VAL A 137 15.88 0.32 -3.37
N SER A 138 17.18 0.67 -3.26
CA SER A 138 17.75 1.84 -3.91
C SER A 138 17.69 1.76 -5.44
N VAL A 139 18.01 0.60 -6.02
CA VAL A 139 17.91 0.39 -7.47
C VAL A 139 16.45 0.48 -7.92
N GLY A 140 15.52 -0.12 -7.15
CA GLY A 140 14.09 -0.05 -7.43
C GLY A 140 13.48 1.35 -7.35
N LEU A 141 14.18 2.33 -6.77
CA LEU A 141 13.74 3.73 -6.68
C LEU A 141 14.14 4.59 -7.87
N VAL A 142 15.09 4.16 -8.71
CA VAL A 142 15.65 4.98 -9.79
C VAL A 142 14.57 5.44 -10.77
N LEU A 143 13.76 4.50 -11.26
CA LEU A 143 12.72 4.80 -12.25
C LEU A 143 11.54 5.60 -11.67
N PRO A 144 10.99 5.30 -10.47
CA PRO A 144 9.99 6.14 -9.81
C PRO A 144 10.43 7.59 -9.61
N ILE A 145 11.66 7.81 -9.15
CA ILE A 145 12.21 9.16 -8.98
C ILE A 145 12.35 9.85 -10.34
N GLY A 146 12.87 9.13 -11.34
CA GLY A 146 12.96 9.63 -12.72
C GLY A 146 11.61 10.02 -13.30
N ALA A 147 10.56 9.23 -13.08
CA ALA A 147 9.21 9.51 -13.55
C ALA A 147 8.60 10.75 -12.89
N ILE A 148 8.77 10.93 -11.57
CA ILE A 148 8.33 12.15 -10.87
C ILE A 148 9.10 13.37 -11.37
N TRP A 149 10.41 13.24 -11.57
CA TRP A 149 11.23 14.33 -12.10
C TRP A 149 10.83 14.69 -13.52
N TYR A 150 10.60 13.70 -14.38
CA TYR A 150 10.07 13.88 -15.73
C TYR A 150 8.71 14.60 -15.70
N ALA A 151 7.75 14.11 -14.90
CA ALA A 151 6.45 14.75 -14.70
C ALA A 151 6.58 16.20 -14.26
N SER A 152 7.48 16.45 -13.31
CA SER A 152 7.75 17.78 -12.76
C SER A 152 8.29 18.73 -13.82
N LEU A 153 9.23 18.28 -14.66
CA LEU A 153 9.78 19.06 -15.76
C LEU A 153 8.72 19.34 -16.83
N SER A 154 7.99 18.32 -17.27
CA SER A 154 6.97 18.45 -18.31
C SER A 154 5.84 19.39 -17.90
N ILE A 155 5.42 19.36 -16.62
CA ILE A 155 4.42 20.30 -16.07
C ILE A 155 5.01 21.72 -15.90
N SER A 156 6.28 21.84 -15.52
CA SER A 156 6.95 23.14 -15.32
C SER A 156 7.14 23.91 -16.61
N CYS A 157 7.35 23.23 -17.73
CA CYS A 157 7.38 23.85 -19.06
C CYS A 157 6.02 24.50 -19.44
N HIS A 158 4.90 24.07 -18.85
CA HIS A 158 3.56 24.59 -19.14
C HIS A 158 3.05 25.69 -18.18
N ARG A 159 3.93 26.53 -17.62
CA ARG A 159 3.63 27.67 -16.69
C ARG A 159 3.05 27.33 -15.30
N LEU A 160 2.57 26.12 -15.03
CA LEU A 160 1.96 25.74 -13.74
C LEU A 160 2.90 25.04 -12.73
N GLY A 161 4.08 24.57 -13.16
CA GLY A 161 4.96 23.77 -12.28
C GLY A 161 5.60 24.53 -11.11
N PHE A 162 5.69 25.87 -11.17
CA PHE A 162 6.32 26.66 -10.10
C PHE A 162 5.56 26.65 -8.77
N ILE A 163 4.26 26.30 -8.74
CA ILE A 163 3.44 26.29 -7.52
C ILE A 163 3.28 24.86 -6.95
N VAL A 164 3.26 23.84 -7.81
CA VAL A 164 2.99 22.44 -7.41
C VAL A 164 4.28 21.70 -6.98
N LEU A 165 5.43 22.01 -7.58
CA LEU A 165 6.74 21.45 -7.17
C LEU A 165 7.05 21.77 -5.69
N PRO A 166 6.98 23.04 -5.24
CA PRO A 166 7.29 23.36 -3.85
C PRO A 166 6.27 22.72 -2.91
N GLY A 167 4.97 22.78 -3.20
CA GLY A 167 3.93 22.30 -2.27
C GLY A 167 3.95 20.79 -1.99
N SER A 168 4.43 19.96 -2.92
CA SER A 168 4.48 18.49 -2.76
C SER A 168 5.83 17.99 -2.25
N LEU A 169 6.93 18.62 -2.69
CA LEU A 169 8.30 18.31 -2.28
C LEU A 169 8.72 19.04 -0.99
N LEU A 170 8.33 20.31 -0.74
CA LEU A 170 8.72 21.04 0.49
C LEU A 170 8.28 20.31 1.74
N PRO A 171 7.05 19.79 1.90
CA PRO A 171 6.69 19.10 3.13
C PRO A 171 7.45 17.78 3.32
N GLY A 172 8.04 17.26 2.24
CA GLY A 172 8.82 16.02 2.23
C GLY A 172 10.21 16.34 2.69
N LEU A 173 10.79 17.37 2.06
CA LEU A 173 11.99 18.07 2.49
C LEU A 173 11.88 18.62 3.91
N THR A 174 10.76 19.15 4.42
CA THR A 174 10.69 19.73 5.78
C THR A 174 10.53 18.67 6.86
N THR A 175 10.20 17.43 6.53
CA THR A 175 10.33 16.29 7.46
C THR A 175 11.61 15.50 7.25
N LEU A 176 12.11 15.46 6.02
CA LEU A 176 13.40 14.90 5.69
C LEU A 176 14.50 15.79 6.27
N ILE A 177 14.44 17.12 6.21
CA ILE A 177 15.50 18.05 6.63
C ILE A 177 15.74 17.96 8.13
N PRO A 178 14.76 18.05 9.05
CA PRO A 178 15.02 17.85 10.49
C PRO A 178 15.54 16.45 10.76
N SER A 179 15.08 15.44 10.02
CA SER A 179 15.56 14.07 10.18
C SER A 179 16.96 13.86 9.62
N TRP A 180 17.32 14.48 8.50
CA TRP A 180 18.66 14.48 7.91
C TRP A 180 19.58 15.33 8.74
N VAL A 181 19.14 16.46 9.28
CA VAL A 181 19.91 17.30 10.20
C VAL A 181 20.16 16.53 11.49
N ASN A 182 19.18 15.84 12.08
CA ASN A 182 19.41 14.97 13.24
C ASN A 182 20.27 13.74 12.91
N ILE A 183 20.11 13.14 11.73
CA ILE A 183 20.96 12.03 11.26
C ILE A 183 22.39 12.53 11.03
N LEU A 184 22.60 13.66 10.37
CA LEU A 184 23.89 14.29 10.07
C LEU A 184 24.56 14.80 11.37
N TRP A 185 23.77 15.35 12.30
CA TRP A 185 24.22 15.74 13.63
C TRP A 185 24.67 14.51 14.44
N SER A 186 23.88 13.42 14.45
CA SER A 186 24.30 12.15 15.04
C SER A 186 25.40 11.41 14.25
N TRP A 187 25.66 11.80 13.00
CA TRP A 187 26.79 11.34 12.19
C TRP A 187 28.08 12.03 12.62
N LYS A 188 28.01 13.34 12.93
CA LYS A 188 29.14 14.12 13.42
C LYS A 188 29.56 13.71 14.84
N TYR A 189 28.61 13.32 15.69
CA TYR A 189 28.87 12.83 17.05
C TYR A 189 28.76 11.31 17.10
N LYS A 190 29.90 10.61 16.89
CA LYS A 190 29.99 9.15 16.75
C LYS A 190 29.39 8.33 17.90
N ASP A 191 29.23 8.91 19.09
CA ASP A 191 28.83 8.18 20.31
C ASP A 191 27.38 8.37 20.76
N VAL A 192 26.56 9.11 20.00
CA VAL A 192 25.14 9.25 20.36
C VAL A 192 24.40 7.97 19.97
N LYS A 193 24.17 7.09 20.95
CA LYS A 193 23.18 6.01 20.85
C LYS A 193 21.85 6.64 20.48
N LEU A 194 21.47 6.57 19.21
CA LEU A 194 20.20 7.08 18.74
C LEU A 194 19.10 6.30 19.45
N ASP A 195 18.44 6.99 20.37
CA ASP A 195 17.46 6.44 21.30
C ASP A 195 16.39 5.63 20.53
N PRO A 196 16.05 4.39 20.95
CA PRO A 196 14.88 3.66 20.46
C PRO A 196 13.61 4.53 20.40
N PHE A 197 13.50 5.52 21.27
CA PHE A 197 12.46 6.54 21.26
C PHE A 197 12.47 7.39 19.98
N LEU A 198 13.64 7.84 19.52
CA LEU A 198 13.82 8.62 18.29
C LEU A 198 13.46 7.81 17.04
N ALA A 199 13.82 6.52 17.01
CA ALA A 199 13.41 5.63 15.91
C ALA A 199 11.89 5.42 15.89
N LYS A 200 11.27 5.21 17.05
CA LYS A 200 9.80 5.12 17.17
C LYS A 200 9.12 6.42 16.76
N MET A 201 9.66 7.57 17.18
CA MET A 201 9.18 8.90 16.78
C MET A 201 9.32 9.14 15.28
N PHE A 202 10.39 8.66 14.65
CA PHE A 202 10.56 8.78 13.21
C PHE A 202 9.52 7.95 12.47
N VAL A 203 9.28 6.70 12.89
CA VAL A 203 8.25 5.84 12.30
C VAL A 203 6.85 6.40 12.54
N SER A 204 6.53 6.86 13.75
CA SER A 204 5.22 7.46 14.05
C SER A 204 5.02 8.80 13.35
N GLY A 205 6.06 9.64 13.25
CA GLY A 205 6.04 10.89 12.49
C GLY A 205 5.93 10.67 10.99
N ALA A 206 6.56 9.63 10.47
CA ALA A 206 6.40 9.16 9.09
C ALA A 206 4.97 8.72 8.79
N ILE A 207 4.37 7.90 9.67
CA ILE A 207 2.98 7.45 9.58
C ILE A 207 2.03 8.64 9.68
N LEU A 208 2.28 9.57 10.61
CA LEU A 208 1.47 10.76 10.79
C LEU A 208 1.57 11.70 9.58
N ASN A 209 2.76 11.92 9.04
CA ASN A 209 2.96 12.71 7.82
C ASN A 209 2.25 12.03 6.63
N TRP A 210 2.36 10.71 6.49
CA TRP A 210 1.62 9.96 5.48
C TRP A 210 0.10 10.15 5.65
N ALA A 211 -0.43 9.98 6.87
CA ALA A 211 -1.84 10.19 7.17
C ALA A 211 -2.28 11.64 6.86
N ILE A 212 -1.49 12.63 7.26
CA ILE A 212 -1.70 14.06 6.95
C ILE A 212 -1.69 14.29 5.45
N ARG A 213 -0.75 13.74 4.69
CA ARG A 213 -0.70 13.89 3.23
C ARG A 213 -1.90 13.26 2.55
N CYS A 214 -2.26 12.05 2.94
CA CYS A 214 -3.36 11.36 2.31
C CYS A 214 -4.74 11.90 2.74
N TRP A 215 -4.85 12.61 3.87
CA TRP A 215 -6.12 13.21 4.34
C TRP A 215 -6.23 14.72 4.13
N ILE A 216 -5.19 15.48 4.48
CA ILE A 216 -5.22 16.94 4.56
C ILE A 216 -4.91 17.57 3.21
N VAL A 217 -3.91 17.08 2.47
CA VAL A 217 -3.55 17.67 1.17
C VAL A 217 -4.71 17.56 0.17
N PRO A 218 -5.35 16.39 -0.02
CA PRO A 218 -6.60 16.31 -0.78
C PRO A 218 -7.65 17.30 -0.27
N ARG A 219 -7.93 17.33 1.03
CA ARG A 219 -8.96 18.23 1.58
C ARG A 219 -8.67 19.72 1.39
N LEU A 220 -7.42 20.17 1.53
CA LEU A 220 -7.04 21.56 1.34
C LEU A 220 -7.09 21.97 -0.14
N TYR A 221 -6.63 21.10 -1.03
CA TYR A 221 -6.75 21.30 -2.47
C TYR A 221 -8.22 21.33 -2.94
N PHE A 222 -9.08 20.51 -2.30
CA PHE A 222 -10.50 20.37 -2.65
C PHE A 222 -11.45 21.37 -1.95
N ARG A 223 -10.98 22.23 -1.05
CA ARG A 223 -11.86 23.14 -0.27
C ARG A 223 -12.14 24.47 -0.96
N ASN A 224 -11.39 24.84 -2.02
CA ASN A 224 -11.54 26.14 -2.67
C ASN A 224 -11.94 26.03 -4.15
N PRO A 225 -13.24 25.80 -4.44
CA PRO A 225 -13.76 25.62 -5.81
C PRO A 225 -13.68 26.88 -6.69
N LYS A 226 -13.24 28.03 -6.16
CA LYS A 226 -13.28 29.34 -6.84
C LYS A 226 -12.01 29.71 -7.61
N ASN A 227 -10.94 28.92 -7.53
CA ASN A 227 -9.75 29.13 -8.38
C ASN A 227 -9.95 28.42 -9.73
N SER A 228 -10.76 29.04 -10.59
CA SER A 228 -11.32 28.52 -11.83
C SER A 228 -10.35 28.37 -13.02
N LEU A 229 -9.03 28.41 -12.79
CA LEU A 229 -8.05 28.01 -13.83
C LEU A 229 -7.76 26.50 -13.80
N LEU A 230 -8.21 25.81 -12.74
CA LEU A 230 -8.21 24.35 -12.56
C LEU A 230 -9.65 23.79 -12.49
N SER A 231 -10.68 24.57 -12.84
CA SER A 231 -12.09 24.14 -12.85
C SER A 231 -12.51 23.38 -14.13
N GLY A 232 -11.57 22.74 -14.80
CA GLY A 232 -11.90 21.51 -15.53
C GLY A 232 -11.73 20.38 -14.52
N ASP A 233 -12.75 19.55 -14.30
CA ASP A 233 -12.86 18.48 -13.31
C ASP A 233 -11.64 17.53 -13.25
N LEU A 234 -10.51 18.02 -12.75
CA LEU A 234 -9.23 17.35 -12.57
C LEU A 234 -9.10 16.77 -11.17
N CYS A 235 -10.16 16.82 -10.37
CA CYS A 235 -10.16 16.23 -9.05
C CYS A 235 -10.24 14.71 -9.20
N PRO A 236 -9.16 13.92 -8.95
CA PRO A 236 -9.36 12.53 -8.65
C PRO A 236 -10.33 12.48 -7.49
N THR A 237 -11.48 11.86 -7.70
CA THR A 237 -12.48 11.71 -6.63
C THR A 237 -11.75 11.21 -5.39
N LYS A 238 -12.06 11.78 -4.21
CA LYS A 238 -11.36 11.54 -2.92
C LYS A 238 -11.07 10.06 -2.59
N ARG A 239 -11.68 9.12 -3.31
CA ARG A 239 -11.51 7.67 -3.23
C ARG A 239 -10.16 7.18 -3.78
N CYS A 240 -9.59 7.81 -4.80
CA CYS A 240 -8.46 7.30 -5.57
C CYS A 240 -7.14 7.09 -4.80
N CYS A 241 -6.93 7.76 -3.66
CA CYS A 241 -5.70 7.59 -2.88
C CYS A 241 -5.69 6.31 -2.04
N PHE A 242 -6.86 5.74 -1.77
CA PHE A 242 -7.02 4.60 -0.86
C PHE A 242 -7.82 3.45 -1.46
N VAL A 243 -8.48 3.69 -2.58
CA VAL A 243 -9.35 2.76 -3.29
C VAL A 243 -8.87 2.75 -4.75
N PRO A 244 -8.89 1.60 -5.43
CA PRO A 244 -8.62 1.53 -6.87
C PRO A 244 -9.37 2.62 -7.63
N CYS A 245 -8.65 3.29 -8.52
CA CYS A 245 -9.19 4.37 -9.36
C CYS A 245 -9.99 3.84 -10.54
N ALA A 246 -9.72 2.61 -10.98
CA ALA A 246 -10.49 1.98 -12.03
C ALA A 246 -11.70 1.26 -11.42
N PRO A 247 -12.95 1.60 -11.81
CA PRO A 247 -14.13 0.83 -11.44
C PRO A 247 -14.14 -0.48 -12.25
N GLN A 248 -13.27 -1.41 -11.87
CA GLN A 248 -13.22 -2.76 -12.42
C GLN A 248 -13.82 -3.76 -11.45
N SER A 249 -14.45 -4.79 -12.01
CA SER A 249 -14.94 -5.90 -11.22
C SER A 249 -13.78 -6.74 -10.74
N ILE A 250 -13.80 -7.15 -9.47
CA ILE A 250 -12.85 -8.13 -8.95
C ILE A 250 -12.95 -9.48 -9.68
N GLY A 251 -14.05 -9.72 -10.39
CA GLY A 251 -14.27 -10.94 -11.19
C GLY A 251 -13.45 -11.00 -12.48
N GLU A 252 -12.79 -9.91 -12.90
CA GLU A 252 -11.94 -9.90 -14.07
C GLU A 252 -10.67 -10.74 -13.85
N MET A 253 -10.27 -11.53 -14.86
CA MET A 253 -9.24 -12.56 -14.70
C MET A 253 -7.86 -12.00 -14.33
N ASP A 254 -7.51 -10.82 -14.82
CA ASP A 254 -6.28 -10.10 -14.47
C ASP A 254 -6.27 -9.68 -12.99
N GLN A 255 -7.42 -9.24 -12.47
CA GLN A 255 -7.61 -8.86 -11.07
C GLN A 255 -7.47 -10.07 -10.14
N ILE A 256 -8.18 -11.16 -10.47
CA ILE A 256 -8.11 -12.42 -9.71
C ILE A 256 -6.70 -12.97 -9.76
N PHE A 257 -6.07 -13.03 -10.93
CA PHE A 257 -4.74 -13.59 -11.10
C PHE A 257 -3.69 -12.85 -10.27
N SER A 258 -3.69 -11.52 -10.31
CA SER A 258 -2.77 -10.71 -9.51
C SER A 258 -2.98 -10.95 -8.00
N LEU A 259 -4.23 -11.07 -7.57
CA LEU A 259 -4.57 -11.34 -6.17
C LEU A 259 -4.14 -12.74 -5.75
N VAL A 260 -4.45 -13.76 -6.56
CA VAL A 260 -4.12 -15.17 -6.29
C VAL A 260 -2.61 -15.35 -6.23
N ILE A 261 -1.84 -14.85 -7.20
CA ILE A 261 -0.37 -14.93 -7.16
C ILE A 261 0.17 -14.30 -5.87
N THR A 262 -0.34 -13.11 -5.53
CA THR A 262 0.16 -12.40 -4.34
C THR A 262 -0.21 -13.12 -3.05
N LEU A 263 -1.41 -13.68 -2.97
CA LEU A 263 -1.83 -14.51 -1.84
C LEU A 263 -1.03 -15.81 -1.77
N SER A 264 -0.73 -16.46 -2.89
CA SER A 264 0.11 -17.65 -2.94
C SER A 264 1.53 -17.33 -2.46
N LEU A 265 2.13 -16.22 -2.90
CA LEU A 265 3.44 -15.77 -2.42
C LEU A 265 3.42 -15.39 -0.93
N PHE A 266 2.34 -14.72 -0.48
CA PHE A 266 2.14 -14.39 0.93
C PHE A 266 2.03 -15.67 1.78
N LEU A 267 1.23 -16.64 1.35
CA LEU A 267 1.07 -17.91 2.05
C LEU A 267 2.37 -18.69 2.05
N TYR A 268 3.05 -18.83 0.91
CA TYR A 268 4.35 -19.52 0.82
C TYR A 268 5.37 -18.95 1.80
N GLU A 269 5.46 -17.62 1.90
CA GLU A 269 6.41 -17.00 2.81
C GLU A 269 6.00 -17.15 4.28
N PHE A 270 4.76 -16.83 4.58
CA PHE A 270 4.29 -16.76 5.96
C PHE A 270 3.77 -18.08 6.47
N GLU A 271 3.74 -19.16 5.69
CA GLU A 271 3.14 -20.44 6.08
C GLU A 271 3.61 -20.88 7.47
N SER A 272 4.92 -20.91 7.67
CA SER A 272 5.51 -21.33 8.95
C SER A 272 5.14 -20.40 10.12
N GLN A 273 5.02 -19.09 9.87
CA GLN A 273 4.65 -18.10 10.87
C GLN A 273 3.13 -18.10 11.15
N LEU A 274 2.31 -18.15 10.11
CA LEU A 274 0.85 -18.25 10.15
C LEU A 274 0.43 -19.50 10.88
N VAL A 275 1.01 -20.66 10.56
CA VAL A 275 0.74 -21.92 11.27
C VAL A 275 1.14 -21.80 12.75
N ARG A 276 2.20 -21.06 13.08
CA ARG A 276 2.61 -20.80 14.48
C ARG A 276 1.62 -19.87 15.19
N VAL A 277 1.17 -18.79 14.54
CA VAL A 277 0.18 -17.85 15.09
C VAL A 277 -1.18 -18.52 15.24
N ALA A 278 -1.64 -19.24 14.21
CA ALA A 278 -2.87 -20.02 14.23
C ALA A 278 -2.85 -21.05 15.37
N ARG A 279 -1.75 -21.80 15.55
CA ARG A 279 -1.59 -22.70 16.70
C ARG A 279 -1.71 -21.97 18.04
N LYS A 280 -1.12 -20.79 18.18
CA LYS A 280 -1.28 -19.96 19.39
C LYS A 280 -2.71 -19.50 19.60
N CYS A 281 -3.38 -19.00 18.55
CA CYS A 281 -4.78 -18.58 18.60
C CYS A 281 -5.71 -19.74 18.95
N ILE A 282 -5.53 -20.92 18.34
CA ILE A 282 -6.29 -22.13 18.67
C ILE A 282 -6.07 -22.51 20.14
N GLY A 283 -4.84 -22.41 20.65
CA GLY A 283 -4.54 -22.65 22.07
C GLY A 283 -5.27 -21.66 23.00
N VAL A 284 -5.35 -20.38 22.63
CA VAL A 284 -6.10 -19.36 23.39
C VAL A 284 -7.60 -19.65 23.35
N VAL A 285 -8.16 -19.93 22.17
CA VAL A 285 -9.58 -20.27 22.00
C VAL A 285 -9.95 -21.52 22.80
N LYS A 286 -9.11 -22.56 22.77
CA LYS A 286 -9.30 -23.78 23.56
C LYS A 286 -9.38 -23.46 25.06
N LYS A 287 -8.45 -22.65 25.59
CA LYS A 287 -8.47 -22.22 26.99
C LYS A 287 -9.72 -21.40 27.34
N CYS A 288 -10.17 -20.52 26.45
CA CYS A 288 -11.42 -19.78 26.64
C CYS A 288 -12.63 -20.70 26.66
N ILE A 289 -12.68 -21.72 25.79
CA ILE A 289 -13.76 -22.71 25.77
C ILE A 289 -13.74 -23.55 27.05
N GLU A 290 -12.57 -24.01 27.50
CA GLU A 290 -12.42 -24.74 28.77
C GLU A 290 -12.90 -23.88 29.95
N PHE A 291 -12.48 -22.62 30.02
CA PHE A 291 -12.93 -21.67 31.04
C PHE A 291 -14.45 -21.42 31.00
N LEU A 292 -15.02 -21.23 29.81
CA LEU A 292 -16.47 -21.06 29.64
C LEU A 292 -17.25 -22.32 30.02
N LEU A 293 -16.73 -23.50 29.70
CA LEU A 293 -17.30 -24.79 30.10
C LEU A 293 -17.26 -24.98 31.61
N GLU A 294 -16.12 -24.72 32.26
CA GLU A 294 -15.99 -24.76 33.72
C GLU A 294 -16.97 -23.80 34.38
N THR A 295 -17.00 -22.55 33.93
CA THR A 295 -17.94 -21.53 34.44
C THR A 295 -19.39 -21.96 34.23
N PHE A 296 -19.73 -22.50 33.06
CA PHE A 296 -21.07 -22.98 32.76
C PHE A 296 -21.46 -24.16 33.67
N LEU A 297 -20.57 -25.12 33.88
CA LEU A 297 -20.80 -26.28 34.74
C LEU A 297 -20.98 -25.90 36.21
N GLU A 298 -20.29 -24.86 36.69
CA GLU A 298 -20.46 -24.32 38.04
C GLU A 298 -21.80 -23.59 38.23
N THR A 299 -22.42 -23.07 37.15
CA THR A 299 -23.76 -22.49 37.28
C THR A 299 -24.81 -23.56 37.62
N ARG A 300 -25.79 -23.18 38.45
CA ARG A 300 -26.96 -24.02 38.76
C ARG A 300 -27.60 -24.60 37.50
N PHE A 301 -27.67 -23.79 36.44
CA PHE A 301 -28.23 -24.17 35.14
C PHE A 301 -27.39 -25.22 34.41
N GLY A 302 -26.07 -25.07 34.36
CA GLY A 302 -25.19 -26.09 33.77
C GLY A 302 -25.28 -27.44 34.49
N SER A 303 -25.30 -27.43 35.82
CA SER A 303 -25.49 -28.64 36.62
C SER A 303 -26.84 -29.34 36.37
N LEU A 304 -27.88 -28.55 36.04
CA LEU A 304 -29.22 -29.05 35.71
C LEU A 304 -29.23 -29.65 34.31
N MET A 305 -28.63 -28.97 33.33
CA MET A 305 -28.49 -29.47 31.96
C MET A 305 -27.70 -30.77 31.89
N VAL A 306 -26.57 -30.88 32.62
CA VAL A 306 -25.80 -32.14 32.70
C VAL A 306 -26.64 -33.27 33.31
N ARG A 307 -27.45 -32.98 34.33
CA ARG A 307 -28.37 -33.96 34.93
C ARG A 307 -29.48 -34.40 33.96
N ILE A 308 -30.03 -33.47 33.18
CA ILE A 308 -31.05 -33.76 32.16
C ILE A 308 -30.47 -34.64 31.06
N VAL A 309 -29.31 -34.26 30.51
CA VAL A 309 -28.63 -35.04 29.46
C VAL A 309 -28.25 -36.43 29.97
N ARG A 310 -27.72 -36.54 31.20
CA ARG A 310 -27.41 -37.84 31.80
C ARG A 310 -28.66 -38.72 31.94
N ARG A 311 -29.76 -38.18 32.47
CA ARG A 311 -31.03 -38.92 32.56
C ARG A 311 -31.58 -39.32 31.19
N TRP A 312 -31.43 -38.47 30.19
CA TRP A 312 -31.84 -38.79 28.83
C TRP A 312 -31.01 -39.93 28.23
N ILE A 313 -29.70 -39.96 28.46
CA ILE A 313 -28.81 -41.07 28.04
C ILE A 313 -29.18 -42.38 28.76
N GLU A 314 -29.41 -42.35 30.08
CA GLU A 314 -29.84 -43.51 30.86
C GLU A 314 -31.21 -44.04 30.38
N PHE A 315 -32.13 -43.12 30.07
CA PHE A 315 -33.42 -43.45 29.47
C PHE A 315 -33.24 -44.09 28.10
N TYR A 316 -32.41 -43.51 27.22
CA TYR A 316 -32.14 -44.07 25.89
C TYR A 316 -31.56 -45.48 25.96
N HIS A 317 -30.62 -45.74 26.88
CA HIS A 317 -30.05 -47.07 27.09
C HIS A 317 -31.05 -48.08 27.65
N SER A 318 -31.90 -47.68 28.59
CA SER A 318 -32.91 -48.57 29.20
C SER A 318 -34.10 -48.84 28.30
N SER A 319 -34.36 -47.98 27.31
CA SER A 319 -35.47 -48.12 26.36
C SER A 319 -35.29 -49.23 25.32
N GLY A 320 -34.14 -49.92 25.29
CA GLY A 320 -33.88 -50.99 24.30
C GLY A 320 -33.74 -50.51 22.85
N LEU A 321 -33.79 -49.19 22.61
CA LEU A 321 -33.63 -48.55 21.29
C LEU A 321 -32.21 -48.63 20.72
N SER A 322 -31.26 -49.24 21.46
CA SER A 322 -29.87 -49.43 21.03
C SER A 322 -29.68 -50.49 19.94
N TYR A 323 -30.72 -51.21 19.51
CA TYR A 323 -30.60 -52.32 18.56
C TYR A 323 -30.76 -51.94 17.07
N TYR A 324 -30.84 -50.65 16.73
CA TYR A 324 -31.03 -50.19 15.34
C TYR A 324 -30.11 -49.02 14.95
N VAL A 325 -28.82 -49.09 15.30
CA VAL A 325 -27.76 -48.28 14.68
C VAL A 325 -26.58 -49.17 14.33
#